data_AF-I0I0M5-F1
#
_entry.id   AF-I0I0M5-F1
#
_cell.length_a   1.000
_cell.length_b   1.000
_cell.length_c   1.000
_cell.angle_alpha   90.00
_cell.angle_beta   90.00
_cell.angle_gamma   90.00
#
_symmetry.space_group_name_H-M   'P 1'
#
loop_
_entity.id
_entity.type
_entity.pdbx_description
1 polymer ?
#
loop_
_entity_poly.entity_id
_entity_poly.type
_entity_poly.pdbx_seq_one_letter_code
_entity_poly.pdbx_strand_id
1 'polypeptide(L)'
;MAQGYHGTSMRQIAQRAGLTLGGVYTHFASKEEIWKAVLFERHPYHTILPVLRATKEETVEMFLRNAARRLVSELGKHNDLLRMMFIELVEFNGVHLPALYERIAPEIVPLFELVRSAEGSLRTIPPLILARSFLGFFFSYYITEAMLPPSLLAQMGEDALDTFIDIYLHGVLA
;
A
#
# COMPACT_ATOMS: atom_id res chain seq x y z
N MET A 1 4.65 -16.56 -6.13
CA MET A 1 5.54 -17.54 -6.79
C MET A 1 6.09 -18.48 -5.73
N ALA A 2 5.92 -19.81 -5.86
CA ALA A 2 6.33 -20.77 -4.82
C ALA A 2 7.85 -20.98 -4.69
N GLN A 3 8.65 -20.52 -5.67
CA GLN A 3 10.10 -20.72 -5.73
C GLN A 3 10.91 -19.39 -5.71
N GLY A 4 10.29 -18.28 -5.31
CA GLY A 4 10.90 -16.94 -5.39
C GLY A 4 11.05 -16.43 -6.83
N TYR A 5 11.55 -15.20 -6.99
CA TYR A 5 11.75 -14.60 -8.32
C TYR A 5 12.80 -15.39 -9.11
N HIS A 6 14.01 -15.60 -8.55
CA HIS A 6 15.10 -16.32 -9.21
C HIS A 6 14.76 -17.77 -9.59
N GLY A 7 14.02 -18.52 -8.76
CA GLY A 7 13.65 -19.92 -9.03
C GLY A 7 12.55 -20.10 -10.08
N THR A 8 11.89 -19.01 -10.51
CA THR A 8 10.83 -19.07 -11.53
C THR A 8 11.40 -18.74 -12.91
N SER A 9 11.20 -19.63 -13.90
CA SER A 9 11.60 -19.43 -15.30
C SER A 9 10.42 -18.97 -16.16
N MET A 10 10.71 -18.31 -17.30
CA MET A 10 9.69 -17.94 -18.30
C MET A 10 8.87 -19.14 -18.77
N ARG A 11 9.50 -20.32 -18.91
CA ARG A 11 8.81 -21.56 -19.29
C ARG A 11 7.80 -22.01 -18.24
N GLN A 12 8.16 -21.94 -16.95
CA GLN A 12 7.24 -22.25 -15.86
C GLN A 12 6.10 -21.24 -15.76
N ILE A 13 6.36 -19.96 -16.04
CA ILE A 13 5.31 -18.93 -16.10
C ILE A 13 4.33 -19.25 -17.23
N ALA A 14 4.82 -19.49 -18.45
CA ALA A 14 4.00 -19.85 -19.59
C ALA A 14 3.14 -21.09 -19.30
N GLN A 15 3.76 -22.15 -18.78
CA GLN A 15 3.07 -23.40 -18.43
C GLN A 15 1.94 -23.17 -17.41
N ARG A 16 2.21 -22.40 -16.34
CA ARG A 16 1.20 -22.11 -15.31
C ARG A 16 0.09 -21.18 -15.80
N ALA A 17 0.40 -20.30 -16.75
CA ALA A 17 -0.57 -19.41 -17.38
C ALA A 17 -1.40 -20.11 -18.47
N GLY A 18 -1.12 -21.37 -18.81
CA GLY A 18 -1.76 -22.06 -19.94
C GLY A 18 -1.37 -21.47 -21.30
N LEU A 19 -0.22 -20.82 -21.39
CA LEU A 19 0.30 -20.15 -22.58
C LEU A 19 1.50 -20.90 -23.17
N THR A 20 1.76 -20.71 -24.46
CA THR A 20 3.03 -21.14 -25.06
C THR A 20 4.15 -20.19 -24.68
N LEU A 21 5.39 -20.68 -24.66
CA LEU A 21 6.55 -19.83 -24.36
C LEU A 21 6.68 -18.68 -25.39
N GLY A 22 6.45 -18.97 -26.67
CA GLY A 22 6.43 -17.96 -27.73
C GLY A 22 5.33 -16.91 -27.51
N GLY A 23 4.14 -17.32 -27.08
CA GLY A 23 3.05 -16.41 -26.76
C GLY A 23 3.37 -15.44 -25.62
N VAL A 24 4.11 -15.89 -24.60
CA VAL A 24 4.58 -14.98 -23.52
C VAL A 24 5.60 -13.97 -24.06
N TYR A 25 6.56 -14.42 -24.88
CA TYR A 25 7.59 -13.56 -25.47
C TYR A 25 7.04 -12.53 -26.47
N THR A 26 5.84 -12.74 -27.01
CA THR A 26 5.14 -11.71 -27.81
C THR A 26 4.81 -10.46 -26.97
N HIS A 27 4.57 -10.62 -25.66
CA HIS A 27 4.15 -9.53 -24.78
C HIS A 27 5.26 -9.06 -23.83
N PHE A 28 6.15 -9.96 -23.42
CA PHE A 28 7.19 -9.67 -22.43
C PHE A 28 8.52 -10.30 -22.86
N ALA A 29 9.51 -9.46 -23.12
CA ALA A 29 10.87 -9.86 -23.44
C ALA A 29 11.58 -10.52 -22.24
N SER A 30 11.15 -10.21 -21.01
CA SER A 30 11.77 -10.75 -19.81
C SER A 30 10.80 -10.97 -18.66
N LYS A 31 11.28 -11.73 -17.68
CA LYS A 31 10.58 -11.99 -16.41
C LYS A 31 10.46 -10.72 -15.54
N GLU A 32 11.39 -9.78 -15.71
CA GLU A 32 11.35 -8.46 -15.08
C GLU A 32 10.26 -7.59 -15.70
N GLU A 33 10.04 -7.64 -17.02
CA GLU A 33 8.92 -6.92 -17.64
C GLU A 33 7.57 -7.45 -17.15
N ILE A 34 7.44 -8.77 -16.98
CA ILE A 34 6.26 -9.37 -16.34
C ILE A 34 6.11 -8.83 -14.91
N TRP A 35 7.20 -8.79 -14.14
CA TRP A 35 7.17 -8.25 -12.77
C TRP A 35 6.71 -6.79 -12.74
N LYS A 36 7.29 -5.94 -13.57
CA LYS A 36 6.92 -4.52 -13.66
C LYS A 36 5.45 -4.33 -14.02
N ALA A 37 4.94 -5.12 -14.97
CA ALA A 37 3.52 -5.10 -15.32
C ALA A 37 2.63 -5.51 -14.13
N VAL A 38 2.97 -6.60 -13.45
CA VAL A 38 2.25 -7.05 -12.24
C VAL A 38 2.30 -5.98 -11.14
N LEU A 39 3.48 -5.42 -10.87
CA LEU A 39 3.66 -4.35 -9.89
C LEU A 39 2.71 -3.19 -10.22
N PHE A 40 2.67 -2.74 -11.47
CA PHE A 40 1.88 -1.56 -11.84
C PHE A 40 0.36 -1.80 -11.84
N GLU A 41 -0.07 -3.00 -12.20
CA GLU A 41 -1.49 -3.38 -12.29
C GLU A 41 -2.08 -3.82 -10.95
N ARG A 42 -1.24 -4.36 -10.06
CA ARG A 42 -1.67 -4.94 -8.78
C ARG A 42 -1.18 -4.16 -7.57
N HIS A 43 -0.45 -3.06 -7.75
CA HIS A 43 0.05 -2.29 -6.61
C HIS A 43 -1.11 -1.84 -5.70
N PRO A 44 -0.93 -1.86 -4.37
CA PRO A 44 -1.88 -1.36 -3.38
C PRO A 44 -2.54 -0.01 -3.65
N TYR A 45 -1.95 0.87 -4.46
CA TYR A 45 -2.51 2.21 -4.70
C TYR A 45 -3.89 2.13 -5.35
N HIS A 46 -4.17 1.05 -6.10
CA HIS A 46 -5.48 0.75 -6.68
C HIS A 46 -6.56 0.48 -5.64
N THR A 47 -6.18 0.10 -4.41
CA THR A 47 -7.10 -0.07 -3.28
C THR A 47 -7.06 1.15 -2.36
N ILE A 48 -5.86 1.65 -2.04
CA ILE A 48 -5.66 2.76 -1.11
C ILE A 48 -6.35 4.03 -1.59
N LEU A 49 -6.12 4.45 -2.85
CA LEU A 49 -6.64 5.74 -3.32
C LEU A 49 -8.18 5.77 -3.38
N PRO A 50 -8.87 4.73 -3.89
CA PRO A 50 -10.33 4.68 -3.81
C PRO A 50 -10.87 4.70 -2.38
N VAL A 51 -10.25 3.97 -1.45
CA VAL A 51 -10.65 3.99 -0.03
C VAL A 51 -10.54 5.39 0.55
N LEU A 52 -9.43 6.09 0.31
CA LEU A 52 -9.23 7.46 0.78
C LEU A 52 -10.25 8.43 0.16
N ARG A 53 -10.53 8.32 -1.15
CA ARG A 53 -11.53 9.16 -1.85
C ARG A 53 -12.96 8.90 -1.40
N ALA A 54 -13.30 7.65 -1.06
CA ALA A 54 -14.62 7.26 -0.60
C ALA A 54 -14.87 7.62 0.87
N THR A 55 -13.81 7.92 1.63
CA THR A 55 -13.91 8.36 3.01
C THR A 55 -14.32 9.83 3.04
N LYS A 56 -15.62 10.07 3.25
CA LYS A 56 -16.19 11.41 3.41
C LYS A 56 -16.48 11.63 4.88
N GLU A 57 -15.78 12.56 5.48
CA GLU A 57 -15.93 12.91 6.89
C GLU A 57 -15.95 14.42 7.02
N GLU A 58 -16.65 14.92 8.04
CA GLU A 58 -16.75 16.36 8.30
C GLU A 58 -15.45 16.91 8.86
N THR A 59 -14.75 16.15 9.72
CA THR A 59 -13.50 16.57 10.34
C THR A 59 -12.30 15.78 9.83
N VAL A 60 -11.13 16.43 9.80
CA VAL A 60 -9.86 15.78 9.43
C VAL A 60 -9.48 14.65 10.39
N GLU A 61 -9.85 14.76 11.67
CA GLU A 61 -9.64 13.70 12.64
C GLU A 61 -10.43 12.44 12.24
N MET A 62 -11.74 12.58 12.02
CA MET A 62 -12.59 11.46 11.62
C MET A 62 -12.15 10.89 10.28
N PHE A 63 -11.74 11.73 9.35
CA PHE A 63 -11.15 11.31 8.07
C PHE A 63 -9.96 10.38 8.29
N LEU A 64 -8.96 10.80 9.07
CA LEU A 64 -7.75 10.00 9.29
C LEU A 64 -8.05 8.69 10.04
N ARG A 65 -8.94 8.72 11.05
CA ARG A 65 -9.37 7.51 11.78
C ARG A 65 -10.05 6.51 10.85
N ASN A 66 -11.08 6.95 10.13
CA ASN A 66 -11.87 6.06 9.28
C ASN A 66 -11.10 5.62 8.03
N ALA A 67 -10.23 6.48 7.49
CA ALA A 67 -9.30 6.09 6.43
C ALA A 67 -8.40 4.94 6.90
N ALA A 68 -7.73 5.06 8.05
CA ALA A 68 -6.84 4.02 8.54
C ALA A 68 -7.57 2.69 8.82
N ARG A 69 -8.74 2.72 9.48
CA ARG A 69 -9.58 1.52 9.69
C ARG A 69 -9.95 0.83 8.38
N ARG A 70 -10.44 1.60 7.40
CA ARG A 70 -10.81 1.05 6.08
C ARG A 70 -9.59 0.49 5.34
N LEU A 71 -8.45 1.18 5.40
CA LEU A 71 -7.22 0.69 4.77
C LEU A 71 -6.73 -0.62 5.39
N VAL A 72 -6.74 -0.75 6.73
CA VAL A 72 -6.34 -1.99 7.40
C VAL A 72 -7.30 -3.11 7.01
N SER A 73 -8.61 -2.85 7.03
CA SER A 73 -9.63 -3.83 6.66
C SER A 73 -9.52 -4.29 5.20
N GLU A 74 -9.36 -3.35 4.25
CA GLU A 74 -9.29 -3.69 2.83
C GLU A 74 -7.98 -4.37 2.47
N LEU A 75 -6.84 -3.88 2.97
CA LEU A 75 -5.54 -4.49 2.67
C LEU A 75 -5.30 -5.79 3.44
N GLY A 76 -5.98 -6.01 4.57
CA GLY A 76 -6.03 -7.30 5.26
C GLY A 76 -6.61 -8.43 4.41
N LYS A 77 -7.44 -8.12 3.41
CA LYS A 77 -7.96 -9.11 2.45
C LYS A 77 -6.91 -9.59 1.45
N HIS A 78 -5.79 -8.87 1.32
CA HIS A 78 -4.79 -9.06 0.28
C HIS A 78 -3.43 -9.49 0.87
N ASN A 79 -3.21 -10.81 0.96
CA ASN A 79 -1.96 -11.39 1.48
C ASN A 79 -0.73 -11.21 0.54
N ASP A 80 -0.94 -10.69 -0.66
CA ASP A 80 0.08 -10.52 -1.69
C ASP A 80 0.80 -9.16 -1.64
N LEU A 81 0.23 -8.18 -0.94
CA LEU A 81 0.78 -6.83 -0.79
C LEU A 81 2.19 -6.83 -0.18
N LEU A 82 2.35 -7.45 1.00
CA LEU A 82 3.65 -7.56 1.67
C LEU A 82 4.67 -8.27 0.79
N ARG A 83 4.24 -9.37 0.15
CA ARG A 83 5.09 -10.13 -0.77
C ARG A 83 5.57 -9.27 -1.93
N MET A 84 4.69 -8.41 -2.47
CA MET A 84 5.06 -7.53 -3.56
C MET A 84 6.11 -6.50 -3.16
N MET A 85 5.92 -5.85 -2.02
CA MET A 85 6.89 -4.91 -1.45
C MET A 85 8.24 -5.58 -1.17
N PHE A 86 8.23 -6.77 -0.57
CA PHE A 86 9.47 -7.51 -0.29
C PHE A 86 10.19 -7.94 -1.58
N ILE A 87 9.48 -8.42 -2.60
CA ILE A 87 10.11 -8.76 -3.88
C ILE A 87 10.73 -7.51 -4.51
N GLU A 88 10.01 -6.39 -4.56
CA GLU A 88 10.55 -5.16 -5.15
C GLU A 88 11.80 -4.66 -4.40
N LEU A 89 11.79 -4.72 -3.06
CA LEU A 89 12.91 -4.27 -2.24
C LEU A 89 14.11 -5.23 -2.30
N VAL A 90 13.89 -6.55 -2.22
CA VAL A 90 14.97 -7.53 -2.09
C VAL A 90 15.53 -7.95 -3.44
N GLU A 91 14.67 -8.18 -4.44
CA GLU A 91 15.10 -8.71 -5.74
C GLU A 91 15.51 -7.58 -6.69
N PHE A 92 14.86 -6.41 -6.59
CA PHE A 92 15.02 -5.32 -7.55
C PHE A 92 15.57 -4.03 -6.92
N ASN A 93 15.85 -4.00 -5.62
CA ASN A 93 16.35 -2.81 -4.92
C ASN A 93 15.50 -1.54 -5.15
N GLY A 94 14.20 -1.71 -5.42
CA GLY A 94 13.27 -0.60 -5.64
C GLY A 94 13.43 0.16 -6.97
N VAL A 95 14.15 -0.37 -7.96
CA VAL A 95 14.40 0.34 -9.24
C VAL A 95 13.13 0.67 -10.02
N HIS A 96 12.00 -0.02 -9.77
CA HIS A 96 10.73 0.27 -10.43
C HIS A 96 9.87 1.31 -9.71
N LEU A 97 10.18 1.61 -8.45
CA LEU A 97 9.40 2.52 -7.62
C LEU A 97 9.33 3.95 -8.18
N PRO A 98 10.39 4.57 -8.75
CA PRO A 98 10.29 5.91 -9.32
C PRO A 98 9.21 6.03 -10.40
N ALA A 99 9.21 5.09 -11.37
CA ALA A 99 8.21 5.06 -12.44
C ALA A 99 6.80 4.78 -11.91
N LEU A 100 6.69 4.00 -10.84
CA LEU A 100 5.42 3.81 -10.14
C LEU A 100 4.95 5.12 -9.47
N TYR A 101 5.83 5.86 -8.81
CA TYR A 101 5.50 7.15 -8.20
C TYR A 101 5.06 8.19 -9.22
N GLU A 102 5.70 8.27 -10.38
CA GLU A 102 5.29 9.13 -11.49
C GLU A 102 3.85 8.83 -11.94
N ARG A 103 3.46 7.56 -11.95
CA ARG A 103 2.10 7.13 -12.28
C ARG A 103 1.09 7.45 -11.18
N ILE A 104 1.50 7.40 -9.91
CA ILE A 104 0.62 7.65 -8.76
C ILE A 104 0.45 9.16 -8.49
N ALA A 105 1.47 9.98 -8.75
CA ALA A 105 1.50 11.39 -8.39
C ALA A 105 0.25 12.20 -8.82
N PRO A 106 -0.28 12.06 -10.05
CA PRO A 106 -1.48 12.78 -10.47
C PRO A 106 -2.72 12.42 -9.64
N GLU A 107 -2.80 11.18 -9.15
CA GLU A 107 -3.93 10.66 -8.40
C GLU A 107 -3.92 11.11 -6.92
N ILE A 108 -2.78 11.58 -6.41
CA ILE A 108 -2.64 12.06 -5.03
C ILE A 108 -3.18 13.50 -4.90
N VAL A 109 -3.06 14.33 -5.93
CA VAL A 109 -3.46 15.75 -5.88
C VAL A 109 -4.90 15.95 -5.38
N PRO A 110 -5.92 15.21 -5.88
CA PRO A 110 -7.29 15.34 -5.38
C PRO A 110 -7.47 14.97 -3.89
N LEU A 111 -6.60 14.13 -3.33
CA LEU A 111 -6.66 13.77 -1.92
C LEU A 111 -6.23 14.92 -1.02
N PHE A 112 -5.28 15.76 -1.47
CA PHE A 112 -4.88 16.92 -0.69
C PHE A 112 -5.99 17.96 -0.61
N GLU A 113 -6.76 18.12 -1.68
CA GLU A 113 -7.94 18.99 -1.67
C GLU A 113 -9.02 18.46 -0.73
N LEU A 114 -9.25 17.14 -0.72
CA LEU A 114 -10.20 16.50 0.19
C LEU A 114 -9.83 16.78 1.67
N VAL A 115 -8.57 16.54 2.04
CA VAL A 115 -8.08 16.77 3.42
C VAL A 115 -8.14 18.25 3.79
N ARG A 116 -7.82 19.15 2.85
CA ARG A 116 -7.86 20.60 3.10
C ARG A 116 -9.28 21.14 3.26
N SER A 117 -10.27 20.47 2.66
CA SER A 117 -11.69 20.86 2.75
C SER A 117 -12.38 20.41 4.03
N ALA A 118 -11.79 19.46 4.77
CA ALA A 118 -12.35 18.97 6.03
C ALA A 118 -12.18 19.99 7.15
N GLU A 119 -13.13 20.00 8.09
CA GLU A 119 -13.08 20.85 9.28
C GLU A 119 -11.98 20.38 10.25
N GLY A 120 -11.47 21.34 11.03
CA GLY A 120 -10.38 21.12 11.98
C GLY A 120 -9.04 21.67 11.50
N SER A 121 -8.14 21.91 12.46
CA SER A 121 -6.83 22.48 12.21
C SER A 121 -5.78 21.38 12.19
N LEU A 122 -5.13 21.21 11.03
CA LEU A 122 -3.84 20.54 10.96
C LEU A 122 -2.74 21.53 11.36
N ARG A 123 -1.68 21.01 11.97
CA ARG A 123 -0.41 21.75 12.08
C ARG A 123 0.08 22.14 10.70
N THR A 124 0.96 23.15 10.64
CA THR A 124 1.61 23.58 9.39
C THR A 124 2.57 22.50 8.88
N ILE A 125 2.02 21.49 8.20
CA ILE A 125 2.74 20.33 7.67
C ILE A 125 2.62 20.35 6.14
N PRO A 126 3.73 20.23 5.39
CA PRO A 126 3.66 20.10 3.93
C PRO A 126 2.80 18.89 3.52
N PRO A 127 1.88 19.02 2.53
CA PRO A 127 0.93 17.95 2.20
C PRO A 127 1.58 16.60 1.88
N LEU A 128 2.70 16.61 1.15
CA LEU A 128 3.46 15.39 0.84
C LEU A 128 4.05 14.73 2.09
N ILE A 129 4.45 15.52 3.10
CA ILE A 129 4.93 14.99 4.37
C ILE A 129 3.76 14.38 5.15
N LEU A 130 2.60 15.04 5.19
CA LEU A 130 1.38 14.51 5.83
C LEU A 130 0.95 13.17 5.21
N ALA A 131 0.89 13.08 3.87
CA ALA A 131 0.56 11.83 3.20
C ALA A 131 1.62 10.74 3.44
N ARG A 132 2.91 11.10 3.35
CA ARG A 132 4.00 10.15 3.61
C ARG A 132 3.98 9.64 5.05
N SER A 133 3.74 10.51 6.04
CA SER A 133 3.67 10.12 7.44
C SER A 133 2.45 9.27 7.73
N PHE A 134 1.28 9.61 7.17
CA PHE A 134 0.07 8.80 7.32
C PHE A 134 0.25 7.39 6.72
N LEU A 135 0.76 7.29 5.48
CA LEU A 135 1.02 6.01 4.84
C LEU A 135 2.10 5.20 5.57
N GLY A 136 3.18 5.85 6.01
CA GLY A 136 4.22 5.20 6.80
C GLY A 136 3.70 4.65 8.13
N PHE A 137 2.86 5.43 8.81
CA PHE A 137 2.19 5.01 10.03
C PHE A 137 1.27 3.82 9.79
N PHE A 138 0.40 3.92 8.78
CA PHE A 138 -0.47 2.83 8.34
C PHE A 138 0.31 1.55 7.99
N PHE A 139 1.35 1.63 7.15
CA PHE A 139 2.15 0.47 6.78
C PHE A 139 2.93 -0.09 7.97
N SER A 140 3.37 0.75 8.92
CA SER A 140 3.99 0.27 10.15
C SER A 140 3.02 -0.63 10.92
N TYR A 141 1.78 -0.16 11.16
CA TYR A 141 0.76 -0.98 11.83
C TYR A 141 0.56 -2.31 11.10
N TYR A 142 0.26 -2.24 9.80
CA TYR A 142 -0.06 -3.40 8.99
C TYR A 142 1.09 -4.42 8.89
N ILE A 143 2.33 -3.95 8.67
CA ILE A 143 3.50 -4.83 8.55
C ILE A 143 3.84 -5.46 9.90
N THR A 144 3.87 -4.66 10.97
CA THR A 144 4.23 -5.16 12.29
C THR A 144 3.19 -6.12 12.83
N GLU A 145 1.89 -5.85 12.65
CA GLU A 145 0.81 -6.75 13.03
C GLU A 145 0.98 -8.14 12.39
N ALA A 146 1.32 -8.20 11.09
CA ALA A 146 1.57 -9.45 10.37
C ALA A 146 2.80 -10.24 10.88
N MET A 147 3.70 -9.60 11.63
CA MET A 147 4.88 -10.23 12.23
C MET A 147 4.66 -10.69 13.68
N LEU A 148 3.60 -10.22 14.33
CA LEU A 148 3.34 -10.51 15.73
C LEU A 148 2.60 -11.85 15.91
N PRO A 149 2.91 -12.64 16.96
CA PRO A 149 2.15 -13.83 17.29
C PRO A 149 0.76 -13.45 17.84
N PRO A 150 -0.27 -14.31 17.67
CA PRO A 150 -1.62 -14.03 18.17
C PRO A 150 -1.69 -13.73 19.67
N SER A 151 -0.81 -14.32 20.47
CA SER A 151 -0.72 -14.07 21.91
C SER A 151 -0.28 -12.65 22.27
N LEU A 152 0.53 -12.01 21.42
CA LEU A 152 0.93 -10.62 21.63
C LEU A 152 -0.13 -9.67 21.10
N LEU A 153 -0.75 -9.98 19.95
CA LEU A 153 -1.90 -9.22 19.43
C LEU A 153 -3.05 -9.17 20.45
N ALA A 154 -3.36 -10.29 21.09
CA ALA A 154 -4.39 -10.35 22.13
C ALA A 154 -4.11 -9.43 23.34
N GLN A 155 -2.84 -9.12 23.63
CA GLN A 155 -2.48 -8.20 24.72
C GLN A 155 -2.64 -6.73 24.35
N MET A 156 -2.70 -6.41 23.05
CA MET A 156 -2.83 -5.03 22.56
C MET A 156 -4.27 -4.51 22.63
N GLY A 157 -5.26 -5.40 22.83
CA GLY A 157 -6.67 -5.06 22.93
C GLY A 157 -7.36 -4.87 21.57
N GLU A 158 -8.70 -4.84 21.58
CA GLU A 158 -9.51 -4.68 20.36
C GLU A 158 -9.38 -3.28 19.74
N ASP A 159 -9.05 -2.27 20.54
CA ASP A 159 -8.88 -0.87 20.13
C ASP A 159 -7.42 -0.52 19.76
N ALA A 160 -6.58 -1.52 19.47
CA ALA A 160 -5.16 -1.32 19.20
C ALA A 160 -4.92 -0.34 18.04
N LEU A 161 -5.67 -0.48 16.94
CA LEU A 161 -5.59 0.43 15.80
C LEU A 161 -6.01 1.86 16.16
N ASP A 162 -7.04 2.02 16.99
CA ASP A 162 -7.54 3.33 17.40
C ASP A 162 -6.54 4.05 18.29
N THR A 163 -5.92 3.32 19.23
CA THR A 163 -4.82 3.81 20.07
C THR A 163 -3.62 4.18 19.20
N PHE A 164 -3.31 3.36 18.20
CA PHE A 164 -2.24 3.65 17.25
C PHE A 164 -2.52 4.97 16.52
N ILE A 165 -3.69 5.10 15.87
CA ILE A 165 -4.05 6.33 15.15
C ILE A 165 -4.07 7.56 16.07
N ASP A 166 -4.50 7.40 17.33
CA ASP A 166 -4.51 8.48 18.30
C ASP A 166 -3.11 9.09 18.53
N ILE A 167 -2.07 8.26 18.60
CA ILE A 167 -0.67 8.70 18.69
C ILE A 167 -0.29 9.56 17.47
N TYR A 168 -0.74 9.16 16.27
CA TYR A 168 -0.49 9.92 15.05
C TYR A 168 -1.23 11.27 15.05
N LEU A 169 -2.49 11.28 15.48
CA LEU A 169 -3.34 12.47 15.51
C LEU A 169 -2.79 13.56 16.44
N HIS A 170 -2.30 13.19 17.62
CA HIS A 170 -1.60 14.11 18.52
C HIS A 170 -0.38 14.78 17.86
N GLY A 171 0.21 14.15 16.85
CA GLY A 171 1.34 14.70 16.10
C GLY A 171 0.94 15.69 15.00
N VAL A 172 -0.29 15.62 14.47
CA VAL A 172 -0.71 16.34 13.24
C VAL A 172 -1.86 17.33 13.43
N LEU A 173 -2.72 17.15 14.43
CA LEU A 173 -3.74 18.13 14.79
C LEU A 173 -3.12 19.30 15.55
N ALA A 174 -3.69 20.50 15.39
CA ALA A 174 -3.26 21.74 16.04
C ALA A 174 -4.24 22.20 17.11
#